data_AF-H0SF57-F1
#
_entry.id   AF-H0SF57-F1
#
_cell.length_a   1.000
_cell.length_b   1.000
_cell.length_c   1.000
_cell.angle_alpha   90.00
_cell.angle_beta   90.00
_cell.angle_gamma   90.00
#
_symmetry.space_group_name_H-M   'P 1'
#
loop_
_entity.id
_entity.type
_entity.pdbx_description
1 polymer ?
#
loop_
_entity_poly.entity_id
_entity_poly.type
_entity_poly.pdbx_seq_one_letter_code
_entity_poly.pdbx_strand_id
1 'polypeptide(L)'
;MRERWAAGRLTADVAQELMRDSYRNYIRRHTPRFRALFDHLLGDHAPLVIHCTAGKDRTGVACALVLAALDVDDEIILGDYLLTNQYFRRDAAAHPDLPQDVLETIGTVQASFLAAALDTVREEYGDLQAYLREGLGIDEIARTALQRRYLTA
;
A
#
# COMPACT_ATOMS: atom_id res chain seq x y z
N MET A 1 1.86 -10.30 -17.94
CA MET A 1 1.81 -8.97 -18.61
C MET A 1 2.25 -9.06 -20.08
N ARG A 2 3.48 -9.52 -20.37
CA ARG A 2 4.02 -9.62 -21.75
C ARG A 2 3.21 -10.50 -22.72
N GLU A 3 2.59 -11.58 -22.24
CA GLU A 3 1.75 -12.45 -23.11
C GLU A 3 0.39 -11.82 -23.46
N ARG A 4 -0.23 -11.11 -22.52
CA ARG A 4 -1.52 -10.42 -22.74
C ARG A 4 -1.38 -9.21 -23.66
N TRP A 5 -0.20 -8.58 -23.62
CA TRP A 5 0.23 -7.58 -24.58
C TRP A 5 0.31 -8.10 -26.01
N ALA A 6 1.04 -9.21 -26.22
CA ALA A 6 1.26 -9.76 -27.56
C ALA A 6 -0.05 -10.21 -28.22
N ALA A 7 -1.07 -10.47 -27.40
CA ALA A 7 -2.42 -10.80 -27.85
C ALA A 7 -3.36 -9.59 -28.06
N GLY A 8 -2.88 -8.35 -27.89
CA GLY A 8 -3.70 -7.13 -28.04
C GLY A 8 -4.78 -6.93 -26.97
N ARG A 9 -4.63 -7.55 -25.78
CA ARG A 9 -5.66 -7.57 -24.72
C ARG A 9 -5.35 -6.72 -23.51
N LEU A 10 -4.36 -5.83 -23.60
CA LEU A 10 -3.99 -4.96 -22.48
C LEU A 10 -4.70 -3.62 -22.63
N THR A 11 -5.81 -3.47 -21.91
CA THR A 11 -6.60 -2.22 -21.81
C THR A 11 -6.40 -1.60 -20.42
N ALA A 12 -6.80 -0.34 -20.25
CA ALA A 12 -6.81 0.31 -18.94
C ALA A 12 -7.56 -0.51 -17.87
N ASP A 13 -8.74 -1.03 -18.17
CA ASP A 13 -9.52 -1.86 -17.22
C ASP A 13 -8.77 -3.12 -16.79
N VAL A 14 -8.14 -3.79 -17.74
CA VAL A 14 -7.30 -4.96 -17.46
C VAL A 14 -6.11 -4.57 -16.59
N ALA A 15 -5.48 -3.42 -16.86
CA ALA A 15 -4.38 -2.92 -16.05
C ALA A 15 -4.84 -2.54 -14.63
N GLN A 16 -6.00 -1.91 -14.48
CA GLN A 16 -6.59 -1.59 -13.18
C GLN A 16 -6.81 -2.84 -12.35
N GLU A 17 -7.39 -3.89 -12.93
CA GLU A 17 -7.64 -5.13 -12.19
C GLU A 17 -6.33 -5.82 -11.79
N LEU A 18 -5.32 -5.84 -12.68
CA LEU A 18 -3.99 -6.35 -12.34
C LEU A 18 -3.33 -5.56 -11.19
N MET A 19 -3.57 -4.25 -11.13
CA MET A 19 -3.11 -3.42 -10.01
C MET A 19 -3.86 -3.78 -8.72
N ARG A 20 -5.19 -3.90 -8.74
CA ARG A 20 -5.97 -4.35 -7.58
C ARG A 20 -5.52 -5.71 -7.08
N ASP A 21 -5.33 -6.68 -7.98
CA ASP A 21 -4.79 -8.01 -7.65
C ASP A 21 -3.42 -7.91 -6.98
N SER A 22 -2.56 -6.99 -7.43
CA SER A 22 -1.26 -6.76 -6.80
C SER A 22 -1.41 -6.27 -5.36
N TYR A 23 -2.36 -5.37 -5.10
CA TYR A 23 -2.66 -4.87 -3.75
C TYR A 23 -3.26 -5.94 -2.85
N ARG A 24 -4.18 -6.78 -3.34
CA ARG A 24 -4.66 -7.96 -2.60
C ARG A 24 -3.51 -8.90 -2.22
N ASN A 25 -2.59 -9.11 -3.16
CA ASN A 25 -1.43 -9.97 -2.93
C ASN A 25 -0.42 -9.39 -1.92
N TYR A 26 -0.33 -8.08 -1.75
CA TYR A 26 0.49 -7.50 -0.68
C TYR A 26 0.02 -7.96 0.70
N ILE A 27 -1.29 -8.03 0.93
CA ILE A 27 -1.83 -8.56 2.17
C ILE A 27 -1.61 -10.08 2.24
N ARG A 28 -2.11 -10.84 1.25
CA ARG A 28 -2.06 -12.31 1.27
C ARG A 28 -0.65 -12.89 1.33
N ARG A 29 0.33 -12.23 0.71
CA ARG A 29 1.69 -12.79 0.54
C ARG A 29 2.77 -12.03 1.30
N HIS A 30 2.58 -10.73 1.53
CA HIS A 30 3.63 -9.86 2.07
C HIS A 30 3.39 -9.41 3.52
N THR A 31 2.33 -9.89 4.18
CA THR A 31 2.11 -9.70 5.63
C THR A 31 3.38 -9.92 6.49
N PRO A 32 4.21 -10.97 6.27
CA PRO A 32 5.45 -11.11 7.04
C PRO A 32 6.47 -9.97 6.85
N ARG A 33 6.45 -9.28 5.70
CA ARG A 33 7.32 -8.12 5.45
C ARG A 33 6.77 -6.87 6.13
N PHE A 34 5.45 -6.71 6.17
CA PHE A 34 4.82 -5.64 6.96
C PHE A 34 5.06 -5.85 8.45
N ARG A 35 5.02 -7.08 8.97
CA ARG A 35 5.43 -7.37 10.35
C ARG A 35 6.85 -6.88 10.65
N ALA A 36 7.82 -7.22 9.79
CA ALA A 36 9.20 -6.74 9.94
C ALA A 36 9.32 -5.21 9.91
N LEU A 37 8.50 -4.52 9.12
CA LEU A 37 8.42 -3.05 9.15
C LEU A 37 7.96 -2.55 10.53
N PHE A 38 6.93 -3.16 11.12
CA PHE A 38 6.47 -2.77 12.46
C PHE A 38 7.50 -3.08 13.56
N ASP A 39 8.25 -4.17 13.44
CA ASP A 39 9.37 -4.46 14.33
C ASP A 39 10.42 -3.33 14.30
N HIS A 40 10.73 -2.80 13.10
CA HIS A 40 11.62 -1.64 12.97
C HIS A 40 11.04 -0.36 13.58
N LEU A 41 9.73 -0.13 13.44
CA LEU A 41 9.04 1.03 14.02
C LEU A 41 9.07 1.00 15.56
N LEU A 42 9.04 -0.19 16.15
CA LEU A 42 9.14 -0.41 17.60
C LEU A 42 10.59 -0.28 18.12
N GLY A 43 11.60 -0.59 17.29
CA GLY A 43 13.02 -0.73 17.66
C GLY A 43 13.83 0.54 17.94
N ASP A 44 13.23 1.71 18.17
CA ASP A 44 13.92 3.00 18.34
C ASP A 44 14.91 3.34 17.21
N HIS A 45 14.51 3.09 15.97
CA HIS A 45 15.32 3.38 14.78
C HIS A 45 14.96 4.71 14.12
N ALA A 46 14.29 5.62 14.84
CA ALA A 46 13.84 6.88 14.28
C ALA A 46 15.00 7.89 14.10
N PRO A 47 14.99 8.73 13.03
CA PRO A 47 13.97 8.80 11.97
C PRO A 47 14.09 7.68 10.92
N LEU A 48 12.95 7.23 10.40
CA LEU A 48 12.86 6.14 9.40
C LEU A 48 12.35 6.66 8.05
N VAL A 49 12.84 6.05 6.97
CA VAL A 49 12.34 6.26 5.61
C VAL A 49 11.81 4.94 5.06
N ILE A 50 10.53 4.92 4.68
CA ILE A 50 9.89 3.78 4.02
C ILE A 50 9.90 4.03 2.52
N HIS A 51 10.51 3.15 1.74
CA HIS A 51 10.52 3.27 0.29
C HIS A 51 10.35 1.92 -0.41
N CYS A 52 10.06 1.98 -1.71
CA CYS A 52 10.15 0.83 -2.60
C CYS A 52 10.91 1.25 -3.86
N THR A 53 10.60 0.68 -5.02
CA THR A 53 11.23 1.07 -6.29
C THR A 53 10.73 2.44 -6.76
N ALA A 54 9.41 2.61 -6.81
CA ALA A 54 8.77 3.87 -7.24
C ALA A 54 8.29 4.74 -6.08
N GLY A 55 8.24 4.19 -4.86
CA GLY A 55 7.70 4.88 -3.69
C GLY A 55 6.16 4.98 -3.64
N LYS A 56 5.42 4.30 -4.54
CA LYS A 56 3.95 4.44 -4.64
C LYS A 56 3.15 3.29 -4.03
N ASP A 57 3.29 2.06 -4.54
CA ASP A 57 2.30 1.01 -4.26
C ASP A 57 2.54 0.34 -2.90
N ARG A 58 3.66 -0.38 -2.77
CA ARG A 58 4.05 -1.07 -1.53
C ARG A 58 4.32 -0.07 -0.40
N THR A 59 4.90 1.08 -0.74
CA THR A 59 5.10 2.19 0.20
C THR A 59 3.76 2.75 0.66
N GLY A 60 2.83 3.03 -0.26
CA GLY A 60 1.51 3.53 0.09
C GLY A 60 0.73 2.58 1.00
N VAL A 61 0.73 1.27 0.70
CA VAL A 61 0.10 0.28 1.60
C VAL A 61 0.81 0.22 2.96
N ALA A 62 2.14 0.24 2.99
CA ALA A 62 2.89 0.27 4.24
C ALA A 62 2.54 1.50 5.09
N CYS A 63 2.55 2.70 4.50
CA CYS A 63 2.17 3.94 5.18
C CYS A 63 0.72 3.90 5.67
N ALA A 64 -0.21 3.42 4.85
CA ALA A 64 -1.61 3.28 5.25
C ALA A 64 -1.79 2.36 6.46
N LEU A 65 -1.08 1.23 6.50
CA LEU A 65 -1.11 0.32 7.66
C LEU A 65 -0.52 0.96 8.92
N VAL A 66 0.57 1.73 8.79
CA VAL A 66 1.17 2.46 9.92
C VAL A 66 0.19 3.50 10.46
N LEU A 67 -0.40 4.32 9.59
CA LEU A 67 -1.38 5.34 10.00
C LEU A 67 -2.60 4.71 10.67
N ALA A 68 -3.09 3.59 10.15
CA ALA A 68 -4.19 2.84 10.77
C ALA A 68 -3.83 2.30 12.17
N ALA A 69 -2.60 1.79 12.35
CA ALA A 69 -2.13 1.36 13.66
C ALA A 69 -2.10 2.52 14.68
N LEU A 70 -1.92 3.74 14.20
CA LEU A 70 -1.93 4.98 15.00
C LEU A 70 -3.34 5.58 15.19
N ASP A 71 -4.42 4.88 14.82
CA ASP A 71 -5.81 5.37 14.91
C ASP A 71 -6.10 6.63 14.07
N VAL A 72 -5.40 6.80 12.95
CA VAL A 72 -5.70 7.88 12.00
C VAL A 72 -6.95 7.52 11.18
N ASP A 73 -7.83 8.50 10.96
CA ASP A 73 -9.07 8.33 10.20
C ASP A 73 -8.83 7.86 8.75
N ASP A 74 -9.68 6.94 8.28
CA ASP A 74 -9.61 6.34 6.93
C ASP A 74 -9.56 7.40 5.81
N GLU A 75 -10.27 8.54 5.97
CA GLU A 75 -10.27 9.63 5.00
C GLU A 75 -8.90 10.33 4.90
N ILE A 76 -8.22 10.50 6.04
CA ILE A 76 -6.87 11.08 6.09
C ILE A 76 -5.86 10.11 5.48
N ILE A 77 -5.99 8.82 5.79
CA ILE A 77 -5.14 7.76 5.21
C ILE A 77 -5.28 7.73 3.67
N LEU A 78 -6.51 7.76 3.17
CA LEU A 78 -6.76 7.80 1.73
C LEU A 78 -6.23 9.09 1.11
N GLY A 79 -6.41 10.22 1.79
CA GLY A 79 -5.87 11.52 1.37
C GLY A 79 -4.35 11.49 1.21
N ASP A 80 -3.63 11.04 2.23
CA ASP A 80 -2.17 10.89 2.22
C ASP A 80 -1.70 10.00 1.06
N TYR A 81 -2.33 8.83 0.89
CA TYR A 81 -2.03 7.92 -0.20
C TYR A 81 -2.21 8.58 -1.58
N LEU A 82 -3.29 9.35 -1.78
CA LEU A 82 -3.59 10.01 -3.05
C LEU A 82 -2.68 11.22 -3.35
N LEU A 83 -2.02 11.81 -2.35
CA LEU A 83 -0.98 12.84 -2.58
C LEU A 83 0.16 12.32 -3.47
N THR A 84 0.36 11.00 -3.53
CA THR A 84 1.29 10.37 -4.46
C THR A 84 1.05 10.86 -5.90
N ASN A 85 -0.20 11.00 -6.35
CA ASN A 85 -0.50 11.46 -7.71
C ASN A 85 -0.10 12.92 -7.98
N GLN A 86 0.03 13.73 -6.92
CA GLN A 86 0.43 15.12 -7.01
C GLN A 86 1.96 15.27 -7.04
N TYR A 87 2.67 14.48 -6.24
CA TYR A 87 4.12 14.66 -6.04
C TYR A 87 4.98 13.65 -6.80
N PHE A 88 4.45 12.48 -7.16
CA PHE A 88 5.18 11.48 -7.94
C PHE A 88 5.36 11.96 -9.38
N ARG A 89 6.62 12.17 -9.77
CA ARG A 89 6.98 12.44 -11.15
C ARG A 89 7.34 11.14 -11.83
N ARG A 90 6.43 10.66 -12.65
CA ARG A 90 6.64 9.48 -13.47
C ARG A 90 7.69 9.73 -14.55
N ASP A 91 8.55 8.75 -14.78
CA ASP A 91 9.34 8.69 -16.01
C ASP A 91 8.45 8.22 -17.18
N ALA A 92 8.07 9.14 -18.05
CA ALA A 92 7.25 8.87 -19.23
C ALA A 92 7.98 7.98 -20.26
N ALA A 93 9.31 7.88 -20.20
CA ALA A 93 10.10 7.10 -21.16
C ALA A 93 10.26 5.62 -20.77
N ALA A 94 9.81 5.21 -19.58
CA ALA A 94 10.09 3.87 -19.05
C ALA A 94 9.49 2.72 -19.87
N HIS A 95 8.40 2.97 -20.61
CA HIS A 95 7.68 1.94 -21.35
C HIS A 95 7.01 2.51 -22.63
N PRO A 96 7.78 2.86 -23.67
CA PRO A 96 7.24 3.53 -24.86
C PRO A 96 6.23 2.69 -25.64
N ASP A 97 6.25 1.37 -25.45
CA ASP A 97 5.44 0.47 -26.27
C ASP A 97 4.01 0.27 -25.71
N LEU A 98 3.73 0.67 -24.44
CA LEU A 98 2.41 0.46 -23.79
C LEU A 98 1.41 1.52 -24.28
N PRO A 99 0.10 1.18 -24.43
CA PRO A 99 -0.95 2.17 -24.61
C PRO A 99 -0.92 3.25 -23.52
N GLN A 100 -1.22 4.51 -23.89
CA GLN A 100 -1.12 5.65 -22.98
C GLN A 100 -2.04 5.52 -21.76
N ASP A 101 -3.26 5.04 -21.93
CA ASP A 101 -4.24 4.81 -20.86
C ASP A 101 -3.78 3.74 -19.85
N VAL A 102 -3.13 2.68 -20.35
CA VAL A 102 -2.50 1.62 -19.54
C VAL A 102 -1.30 2.19 -18.78
N LEU A 103 -0.47 2.98 -19.46
CA LEU A 103 0.66 3.68 -18.88
C LEU A 103 0.20 4.57 -17.72
N GLU A 104 -0.81 5.41 -17.94
CA GLU A 104 -1.39 6.27 -16.92
C GLU A 104 -1.91 5.46 -15.74
N THR A 105 -2.67 4.40 -16.00
CA THR A 105 -3.22 3.52 -14.94
C THR A 105 -2.14 2.91 -14.04
N ILE A 106 -1.08 2.37 -14.63
CA ILE A 106 0.02 1.74 -13.87
C ILE A 106 0.91 2.80 -13.22
N GLY A 107 1.00 3.97 -13.84
CA GLY A 107 1.83 5.10 -13.41
C GLY A 107 1.27 5.89 -12.24
N THR A 108 -0.04 5.81 -11.98
CA THR A 108 -0.71 6.50 -10.87
C THR A 108 -1.05 5.53 -9.73
N VAL A 109 -1.60 6.10 -8.66
CA VAL A 109 -2.34 5.37 -7.64
C VAL A 109 -3.82 5.71 -7.74
N GLN A 110 -4.69 4.78 -7.35
CA GLN A 110 -6.14 4.98 -7.32
C GLN A 110 -6.70 4.52 -5.99
N ALA A 111 -7.77 5.17 -5.53
CA ALA A 111 -8.48 4.78 -4.31
C ALA A 111 -8.89 3.30 -4.33
N SER A 112 -9.33 2.81 -5.50
CA SER A 112 -9.69 1.40 -5.71
C SER A 112 -8.55 0.41 -5.45
N PHE A 113 -7.29 0.84 -5.61
CA PHE A 113 -6.13 -0.02 -5.35
C PHE A 113 -5.92 -0.18 -3.85
N LEU A 114 -5.90 0.92 -3.09
CA LEU A 114 -5.79 0.86 -1.63
C LEU A 114 -7.00 0.14 -1.03
N ALA A 115 -8.21 0.42 -1.53
CA ALA A 115 -9.42 -0.30 -1.13
C ALA A 115 -9.26 -1.81 -1.32
N ALA A 116 -8.73 -2.28 -2.46
CA ALA A 116 -8.51 -3.71 -2.67
C ALA A 116 -7.59 -4.35 -1.62
N ALA A 117 -6.57 -3.64 -1.11
CA ALA A 117 -5.76 -4.11 0.01
C ALA A 117 -6.56 -4.16 1.32
N LEU A 118 -7.27 -3.08 1.67
CA LEU A 118 -8.03 -3.00 2.92
C LEU A 118 -9.25 -3.95 2.94
N ASP A 119 -9.90 -4.16 1.81
CA ASP A 119 -10.96 -5.14 1.64
C ASP A 119 -10.41 -6.56 1.81
N THR A 120 -9.22 -6.83 1.29
CA THR A 120 -8.55 -8.13 1.51
C THR A 120 -8.20 -8.34 2.98
N VAL A 121 -7.86 -7.28 3.71
CA VAL A 121 -7.71 -7.35 5.18
C VAL A 121 -9.03 -7.78 5.84
N ARG A 122 -10.15 -7.15 5.48
CA ARG A 122 -11.48 -7.51 6.01
C ARG A 122 -11.90 -8.93 5.63
N GLU A 123 -11.61 -9.36 4.39
CA GLU A 123 -11.91 -10.71 3.91
C GLU A 123 -11.14 -11.80 4.67
N GLU A 124 -9.86 -11.59 4.94
CA GLU A 124 -8.97 -12.62 5.51
C GLU A 124 -8.92 -12.60 7.06
N TYR A 125 -9.16 -11.43 7.68
CA TYR A 125 -9.02 -11.23 9.13
C TYR A 125 -10.29 -10.69 9.81
N GLY A 126 -11.34 -10.37 9.05
CA GLY A 126 -12.59 -9.79 9.55
C GLY A 126 -12.55 -8.26 9.64
N ASP A 127 -11.52 -7.70 10.27
CA ASP A 127 -11.30 -6.26 10.35
C ASP A 127 -9.81 -5.90 10.45
N LEU A 128 -9.54 -4.59 10.44
CA LEU A 128 -8.18 -4.07 10.51
C LEU A 128 -7.52 -4.30 11.87
N GLN A 129 -8.28 -4.32 12.96
CA GLN A 129 -7.76 -4.55 14.31
C GLN A 129 -7.30 -6.00 14.50
N ALA A 130 -8.07 -6.95 13.95
CA ALA A 130 -7.69 -8.34 13.86
C ALA A 130 -6.44 -8.53 12.98
N TYR A 131 -6.33 -7.80 11.86
CA TYR A 131 -5.11 -7.85 11.05
C TYR A 131 -3.88 -7.30 11.76
N LEU A 132 -3.99 -6.20 12.50
CA LEU A 132 -2.90 -5.67 13.32
C LEU A 132 -2.43 -6.73 14.34
N ARG A 133 -3.36 -7.31 15.10
CA ARG A 133 -3.07 -8.31 16.13
C ARG A 133 -2.53 -9.63 15.57
N GLU A 134 -3.24 -10.23 14.63
CA GLU A 134 -3.01 -11.62 14.18
C GLU A 134 -2.08 -11.67 12.97
N GLY A 135 -2.28 -10.74 12.03
CA GLY A 135 -1.46 -10.62 10.83
C GLY A 135 -0.10 -9.98 11.14
N LEU A 136 -0.10 -8.82 11.77
CA LEU A 136 1.12 -8.03 12.00
C LEU A 136 1.77 -8.30 13.37
N GLY A 137 1.08 -8.94 14.31
CA GLY A 137 1.63 -9.20 15.65
C GLY A 137 1.65 -7.95 16.54
N ILE A 138 0.83 -6.95 16.22
CA ILE A 138 0.71 -5.69 16.95
C ILE A 138 -0.44 -5.81 17.92
N ASP A 139 -0.11 -6.23 19.14
CA ASP A 139 -1.03 -6.21 20.27
C ASP A 139 -1.20 -4.77 20.82
N GLU A 140 -2.04 -4.63 21.83
CA GLU A 140 -2.36 -3.32 22.42
C GLU A 140 -1.13 -2.63 23.04
N ILE A 141 -0.18 -3.41 23.57
CA ILE A 141 1.05 -2.88 24.17
C ILE A 141 1.95 -2.30 23.08
N ALA A 142 2.17 -3.06 22.00
CA ALA A 142 2.92 -2.61 20.84
C ALA A 142 2.25 -1.38 20.20
N ARG A 143 0.91 -1.40 20.06
CA ARG A 143 0.14 -0.28 19.50
C ARG A 143 0.30 0.99 20.34
N THR A 144 0.15 0.90 21.65
CA THR A 144 0.36 2.02 22.58
C THR A 144 1.79 2.56 22.47
N ALA A 145 2.79 1.68 22.32
CA ALA A 145 4.18 2.10 22.15
C ALA A 145 4.42 2.87 20.85
N LEU A 146 3.79 2.44 19.74
CA LEU A 146 3.81 3.17 18.47
C LEU A 146 3.15 4.56 18.62
N GLN A 147 1.96 4.63 19.20
CA GLN A 147 1.24 5.88 19.42
C GLN A 147 2.06 6.87 20.24
N ARG A 148 2.66 6.44 21.37
CA ARG A 148 3.53 7.29 22.19
C ARG A 148 4.76 7.80 21.44
N ARG A 149 5.25 7.04 20.46
CA ARG A 149 6.45 7.40 19.71
C ARG A 149 6.16 8.37 18.57
N TYR A 150 5.03 8.20 17.88
CA TYR A 150 4.77 8.87 16.61
C TYR A 150 3.64 9.91 16.67
N LEU A 151 2.82 9.92 17.72
CA LEU A 151 1.85 10.99 17.95
C LEU A 151 2.45 12.03 18.89
N THR A 152 2.18 13.30 18.60
CA THR A 152 2.51 14.40 19.51
C THR A 152 1.48 14.42 20.64
N ALA A 153 1.93 14.67 21.87
CA ALA A 153 1.05 14.92 23.01
C ALA A 153 0.34 16.29 22.89
#